data_AF-A0A7V8RY13-F1
#
_entry.id   AF-A0A7V8RY13-F1
#
_cell.length_a   1.000
_cell.length_b   1.000
_cell.length_c   1.000
_cell.angle_alpha   90.00
_cell.angle_beta   90.00
_cell.angle_gamma   90.00
#
_symmetry.space_group_name_H-M   'P 1'
#
loop_
_entity.id
_entity.type
_entity.pdbx_description
1 polymer ?
#
loop_
_entity_poly.entity_id
_entity_poly.type
_entity_poly.pdbx_seq_one_letter_code
_entity_poly.pdbx_strand_id
1 'polypeptide(L)' 'MIKRFQKTGTCGTCSGAIHFYPAPVTDEQAIAEGDNPSGQWTHLDPADWVDNPHPVEPAEE' A
#
# COMPACT_ATOMS: atom_id res chain seq x y z
N MET A 1 -19.08 3.39 9.05
CA MET A 1 -18.06 4.40 9.43
C MET A 1 -16.93 4.22 8.43
N ILE A 2 -16.67 5.20 7.57
CA ILE A 2 -15.60 5.09 6.57
C ILE A 2 -14.26 5.16 7.32
N LYS A 3 -13.57 4.02 7.46
CA LYS A 3 -12.23 4.00 8.06
C LYS A 3 -11.24 4.42 6.98
N ARG A 4 -10.51 5.50 7.23
CA ARG A 4 -9.26 5.77 6.51
C ARG A 4 -8.28 4.69 6.95
N PHE A 5 -7.96 3.72 6.09
CA PHE A 5 -6.95 2.70 6.37
C PHE A 5 -5.55 3.31 6.26
N GLN A 6 -5.20 4.19 7.20
CA GLN A 6 -3.83 4.67 7.30
C GLN A 6 -2.99 3.60 7.98
N LYS A 7 -2.04 3.01 7.26
CA LYS A 7 -1.14 2.01 7.83
C LYS A 7 0.23 2.62 8.09
N THR A 8 0.62 2.57 9.35
CA THR A 8 1.96 2.89 9.81
C THR A 8 2.55 1.67 10.49
N GLY A 9 3.80 1.33 10.18
CA GLY A 9 4.43 0.10 10.68
C GLY A 9 5.90 0.00 10.31
N THR A 10 6.47 -1.19 10.49
CA THR A 10 7.86 -1.48 10.16
C THR A 10 7.93 -2.58 9.10
N CYS A 11 8.73 -2.36 8.07
CA CYS A 11 8.96 -3.33 7.01
C CYS A 11 9.66 -4.57 7.56
N GLY A 12 9.07 -5.75 7.33
CA GLY A 12 9.62 -7.02 7.79
C GLY A 12 10.96 -7.42 7.16
N THR A 13 11.37 -6.77 6.06
CA THR A 13 12.61 -7.08 5.33
C THR A 13 13.73 -6.11 5.68
N CYS A 14 13.50 -4.81 5.54
CA CYS A 14 14.55 -3.78 5.70
C CYS A 14 14.49 -3.03 7.03
N SER A 15 13.51 -3.32 7.90
CA SER A 15 13.24 -2.58 9.15
C SER A 15 12.94 -1.09 8.97
N GLY A 16 12.72 -0.62 7.73
CA GLY A 16 12.31 0.74 7.43
C GLY A 16 10.85 1.03 7.82
N ALA A 17 10.50 2.31 7.98
CA ALA A 17 9.13 2.71 8.27
C ALA A 17 8.22 2.53 7.04
N ILE A 18 7.02 1.97 7.26
CA ILE A 18 5.94 1.88 6.27
C ILE A 18 4.94 3.00 6.56
N HIS A 19 4.60 3.76 5.51
CA HIS A 19 3.52 4.74 5.53
C HIS A 19 2.63 4.53 4.29
N PHE A 20 1.44 3.96 4.48
CA PHE A 20 0.49 3.69 3.41
C PHE A 20 -0.84 4.38 3.68
N TYR A 21 -1.33 5.15 2.71
CA TYR A 21 -2.52 6.01 2.85
C TYR A 21 -3.47 5.87 1.64
N PRO A 22 -4.13 4.72 1.46
CA PRO A 22 -5.10 4.51 0.40
C PRO A 22 -6.36 5.36 0.56
N ALA A 23 -7.14 5.43 -0.51
CA ALA A 23 -8.48 5.99 -0.47
C ALA A 23 -9.35 5.24 0.56
N PRO A 24 -10.31 5.91 1.21
CA PRO A 24 -11.16 5.25 2.20
C PRO A 24 -12.05 4.20 1.52
N VAL A 25 -11.96 2.95 1.99
CA VAL A 25 -12.80 1.82 1.56
C VAL A 25 -13.49 1.21 2.78
N THR A 26 -14.53 0.39 2.59
CA THR A 26 -15.12 -0.36 3.70
C THR A 26 -14.24 -1.55 4.11
N ASP A 27 -14.43 -2.06 5.33
CA ASP A 27 -13.69 -3.23 5.82
C ASP A 27 -13.95 -4.45 4.90
N GLU A 28 -15.18 -4.60 4.38
CA GLU A 28 -15.54 -5.66 3.44
C GLU A 28 -14.82 -5.53 2.10
N GLN A 29 -14.64 -4.30 1.60
CA GLN A 29 -13.91 -4.05 0.35
C GLN A 29 -12.43 -4.37 0.50
N ALA A 30 -11.79 -3.93 1.59
CA ALA A 30 -10.39 -4.22 1.84
C ALA A 30 -10.12 -5.73 1.94
N ILE A 31 -10.97 -6.46 2.68
CA ILE A 31 -10.85 -7.92 2.81
C ILE A 31 -11.09 -8.62 1.46
N ALA A 32 -12.09 -8.16 0.69
CA ALA A 32 -12.40 -8.73 -0.62
C ALA A 32 -11.27 -8.55 -1.64
N GLU A 33 -10.51 -7.45 -1.54
CA GLU A 33 -9.32 -7.19 -2.36
C GLU A 33 -8.08 -7.96 -1.91
N GLY A 34 -8.21 -8.82 -0.88
CA GLY A 34 -7.13 -9.65 -0.35
C GLY A 34 -6.24 -8.92 0.66
N ASP A 35 -6.67 -7.75 1.13
CA ASP A 35 -5.87 -6.92 2.00
C ASP A 35 -5.93 -7.41 3.46
N ASN A 36 -4.77 -7.57 4.10
CA ASN A 36 -4.67 -8.05 5.48
C ASN A 36 -4.16 -6.92 6.41
N PRO A 37 -5.06 -6.19 7.08
CA PRO A 37 -4.69 -5.02 7.88
C PRO A 37 -3.81 -5.37 9.08
N SER A 38 -3.89 -6.59 9.61
CA SER A 38 -3.07 -7.07 10.72
C SER A 38 -1.84 -7.89 10.30
N GLY A 39 -1.65 -8.12 9.00
CA GLY A 39 -0.49 -8.86 8.47
C GLY A 39 0.83 -8.10 8.64
N GLN A 40 1.94 -8.86 8.58
CA GLN A 40 3.29 -8.33 8.42
C GLN A 40 3.48 -7.82 6.99
N TRP A 41 3.95 -6.58 6.84
CA TRP A 41 4.06 -5.92 5.54
C TRP A 41 5.54 -5.69 5.20
N THR A 42 5.83 -5.69 3.90
CA THR A 42 7.16 -5.45 3.36
C THR A 42 7.06 -4.35 2.29
N HIS A 43 8.11 -3.57 2.10
CA HIS A 43 8.19 -2.70 0.94
C HIS A 43 8.26 -3.58 -0.31
N LEU A 44 7.47 -3.22 -1.32
CA LEU A 44 7.65 -3.79 -2.65
C LEU A 44 9.05 -3.43 -3.15
N ASP A 45 9.75 -4.41 -3.70
CA ASP A 45 10.99 -4.13 -4.42
C ASP A 45 10.61 -3.37 -5.71
N PRO A 46 11.20 -2.20 -6.00
CA PRO A 46 11.00 -1.54 -7.28
C PRO A 46 11.31 -2.43 -8.49
N ALA A 47 12.21 -3.41 -8.35
CA ALA A 47 12.51 -4.38 -9.39
C ALA A 47 11.37 -5.39 -9.65
N ASP A 48 10.48 -5.59 -8.67
CA ASP A 48 9.27 -6.43 -8.81
C ASP A 48 8.15 -5.72 -9.59
N TRP A 49 8.34 -4.45 -9.97
CA TRP A 49 7.38 -3.72 -10.80
C TRP A 49 7.52 -4.19 -12.25
N VAL A 50 6.93 -5.35 -12.55
CA VAL A 50 6.98 -5.98 -13.88
C VAL A 50 6.22 -5.15 -14.92
N ASP A 51 5.15 -4.47 -14.51
CA ASP A 51 4.38 -3.53 -15.32
C ASP A 51 3.82 -2.47 -14.38
N ASN A 52 4.28 -1.21 -14.46
CA ASN A 52 3.53 -0.10 -13.88
C ASN A 52 2.34 0.16 -14.82
N PRO A 53 1.09 -0.20 -14.47
CA PRO A 53 -0.05 -0.02 -15.36
C PRO A 53 -0.39 1.47 -15.55
N HIS A 54 0.24 2.35 -14.78
CA HIS A 54 0.10 3.79 -14.93
C HIS A 54 1.21 4.35 -15.81
N PRO A 55 0.89 5.21 -16.78
CA PRO A 55 1.93 5.97 -17.49
C PRO A 55 2.79 6.72 -16.46
N VAL A 56 4.11 6.62 -16.61
CA VAL A 56 5.05 7.41 -15.81
C VAL A 56 4.86 8.86 -16.21
N GLU A 57 4.14 9.63 -15.40
CA GLU A 57 4.10 11.08 -15.54
C GLU A 57 4.36 11.74 -14.18
N PRO A 58 5.59 12.20 -13.91
CA PRO A 58 5.72 13.49 -13.25
C PRO A 58 5.24 14.54 -14.26
N ALA A 59 4.13 15.21 -13.95
CA ALA A 59 3.80 16.45 -14.66
C ALA A 59 4.98 17.41 -14.44
N GLU A 60 5.66 17.78 -15.52
CA GLU A 60 6.63 18.86 -15.52
C GLU A 60 5.92 20.15 -15.05
N GLU A 61 6.46 20.81 -14.03
CA GLU A 61 6.01 22.15 -13.58
C GLU A 61 6.36 23.23 -14.61
#